data_AF-A0AAU0F2P7-F1
#
_entry.id   AF-A0AAU0F2P7-F1
#
_cell.length_a   1.000
_cell.length_b   1.000
_cell.length_c   1.000
_cell.angle_alpha   90.00
_cell.angle_beta   90.00
_cell.angle_gamma   90.00
#
_symmetry.space_group_name_H-M   'P 1'
#
loop_
_entity.id
_entity.type
_entity.pdbx_description
1 polymer ?
#
loop_
_entity_poly.entity_id
_entity_poly.type
_entity_poly.pdbx_seq_one_letter_code
_entity_poly.pdbx_strand_id
1 'polypeptide(L)'
;MPDGSQYRFDQAGDIKLELNAEYRANLYRFLNVAVFADAGNVWLINEDSSRPGAKFSKDWLSEIAVGAGLGLRLDFNILLFRLDVAMPIRVPYYEKDNRWMFNKLISETALGVGII
;
A
#
# COMPACT_ATOMS: atom_id res chain seq x y z
N MET A 1 -37.24 -22.45 -0.42
CA MET A 1 -36.38 -22.32 -1.61
C MET A 1 -37.17 -21.48 -2.62
N PRO A 2 -36.62 -20.44 -3.28
CA PRO A 2 -35.21 -20.18 -3.59
C PRO A 2 -34.61 -19.06 -2.71
N ASP A 3 -33.35 -19.19 -2.29
CA ASP A 3 -32.10 -18.79 -2.97
C ASP A 3 -31.76 -17.30 -2.73
N GLY A 4 -30.49 -17.09 -2.49
CA GLY A 4 -29.92 -15.85 -2.01
C GLY A 4 -28.57 -16.18 -1.44
N SER A 5 -27.78 -16.95 -2.22
CA SER A 5 -26.34 -16.95 -2.05
C SER A 5 -25.93 -15.49 -1.88
N GLN A 6 -25.45 -15.17 -0.69
CA GLN A 6 -24.83 -13.89 -0.37
C GLN A 6 -23.62 -13.78 -1.30
N TYR A 7 -23.87 -13.38 -2.54
CA TYR A 7 -22.87 -12.83 -3.41
C TYR A 7 -22.43 -11.58 -2.68
N ARG A 8 -21.42 -11.75 -1.82
CA ARG A 8 -20.55 -10.66 -1.44
C ARG A 8 -20.04 -10.18 -2.78
N PHE A 9 -20.67 -9.15 -3.33
CA PHE A 9 -20.07 -8.37 -4.38
C PHE A 9 -18.69 -8.05 -3.82
N ASP A 10 -17.67 -8.68 -4.39
CA ASP A 10 -16.32 -8.15 -4.26
C ASP A 10 -16.47 -6.65 -4.49
N GLN A 11 -15.89 -5.86 -3.61
CA GLN A 11 -15.91 -4.40 -3.68
C GLN A 11 -15.13 -3.95 -4.92
N ALA A 12 -15.59 -4.34 -6.10
CA ALA A 12 -15.13 -3.89 -7.38
C ALA A 12 -15.57 -2.44 -7.45
N GLY A 13 -14.62 -1.54 -7.23
CA GLY A 13 -14.80 -0.21 -7.76
C GLY A 13 -14.87 -0.29 -9.27
N ASP A 14 -15.65 0.62 -9.86
CA ASP A 14 -15.81 0.73 -11.29
C ASP A 14 -14.52 1.19 -11.99
N ILE A 15 -13.64 1.88 -11.27
CA ILE A 15 -12.36 2.41 -11.76
C ILE A 15 -11.24 1.97 -10.82
N LYS A 16 -10.18 1.40 -11.37
CA LYS A 16 -8.99 0.95 -10.65
C LYS A 16 -7.74 1.52 -11.29
N LEU A 17 -6.87 2.13 -10.48
CA LEU A 17 -5.55 2.55 -10.89
C LEU A 17 -4.51 1.84 -10.03
N GLU A 18 -3.55 1.19 -10.68
CA GLU A 18 -2.42 0.53 -10.03
C GLU A 18 -1.14 0.86 -10.79
N LEU A 19 -0.13 1.28 -10.05
CA LEU A 19 1.21 1.57 -10.50
C LEU A 19 2.16 0.76 -9.65
N ASN A 20 3.11 0.08 -10.29
CA ASN A 20 4.17 -0.65 -9.62
C ASN A 20 5.49 -0.28 -10.29
N ALA A 21 6.43 0.18 -9.47
CA ALA A 21 7.79 0.46 -9.87
C ALA A 21 8.71 -0.40 -9.03
N GLU A 22 9.59 -1.15 -9.69
CA GLU A 22 10.55 -2.00 -9.01
C GLU A 22 11.92 -1.84 -9.67
N TYR A 23 12.92 -1.61 -8.83
CA TYR A 23 14.32 -1.56 -9.23
C TYR A 23 15.06 -2.71 -8.56
N ARG A 24 15.69 -3.57 -9.37
CA ARG A 24 16.48 -4.72 -8.90
C ARG A 24 17.96 -4.51 -9.25
N ALA A 25 18.83 -4.77 -8.29
CA ALA A 25 20.27 -4.76 -8.49
C ALA A 25 20.89 -6.05 -7.96
N ASN A 26 21.79 -6.64 -8.75
CA ASN A 26 22.65 -7.70 -8.28
C ASN A 26 23.87 -7.05 -7.61
N LEU A 27 23.95 -7.15 -6.28
CA LEU A 27 25.06 -6.56 -5.53
C LEU A 27 26.26 -7.52 -5.50
N TYR A 28 25.98 -8.82 -5.37
CA TYR A 28 26.97 -9.90 -5.46
C TYR A 28 26.35 -11.15 -6.09
N ARG A 29 27.22 -12.11 -6.48
CA ARG A 29 26.84 -13.36 -7.15
C ARG A 29 25.71 -14.14 -6.48
N PHE A 30 25.61 -14.09 -5.15
CA PHE A 30 24.56 -14.72 -4.36
C PHE A 30 23.58 -13.72 -3.73
N LEU A 31 23.79 -12.41 -3.85
CA LEU A 31 23.00 -11.37 -3.17
C LEU A 31 22.39 -10.39 -4.19
N ASN A 32 21.06 -10.39 -4.22
CA ASN A 32 20.26 -9.46 -4.99
C ASN A 32 19.49 -8.55 -4.03
N VAL A 33 19.41 -7.27 -4.38
CA VAL A 33 18.58 -6.31 -3.68
C VAL A 33 17.51 -5.77 -4.62
N ALA A 34 16.35 -5.44 -4.07
CA ALA A 34 15.25 -4.82 -4.78
C ALA A 34 14.74 -3.64 -3.97
N VAL A 35 14.34 -2.58 -4.65
CA VAL A 35 13.55 -1.49 -4.09
C VAL A 35 12.29 -1.45 -4.90
N PHE A 36 11.14 -1.50 -4.25
CA PHE A 36 9.85 -1.45 -4.91
C PHE A 36 8.97 -0.36 -4.32
N ALA A 37 8.12 0.20 -5.15
CA ALA A 37 7.09 1.14 -4.79
C ALA A 37 5.81 0.76 -5.54
N ASP A 38 4.71 0.71 -4.82
CA ASP A 38 3.38 0.49 -5.34
C ASP A 38 2.52 1.72 -5.04
N ALA A 39 1.66 2.08 -5.99
CA ALA A 39 0.72 3.15 -5.80
C ALA A 39 -0.61 2.78 -6.45
N GLY A 40 -1.71 2.93 -5.74
CA GLY A 40 -3.00 2.59 -6.32
C GLY A 40 -4.18 3.04 -5.49
N ASN A 41 -5.35 3.03 -6.14
CA ASN A 41 -6.64 3.18 -5.49
C ASN A 41 -7.77 2.64 -6.38
N VAL A 42 -8.93 2.46 -5.77
CA VAL A 42 -10.15 1.96 -6.40
C VAL A 42 -11.29 2.95 -6.13
N TRP A 43 -12.06 3.30 -7.15
CA TRP A 43 -13.15 4.26 -7.11
C TRP A 43 -14.41 3.73 -7.76
N LEU A 44 -15.54 4.37 -7.46
CA LEU A 44 -16.84 4.19 -8.10
C LEU A 44 -17.07 5.29 -9.14
N ILE A 45 -17.73 4.98 -10.24
CA ILE A 45 -18.21 5.97 -11.22
C ILE A 45 -19.38 6.75 -10.60
N ASN A 46 -20.28 6.02 -9.96
CA ASN A 46 -21.47 6.57 -9.33
C ASN A 46 -21.27 6.74 -7.83
N GLU A 47 -22.00 7.68 -7.26
CA GLU A 47 -22.01 7.86 -5.81
C GLU A 47 -22.78 6.72 -5.15
N ASP A 48 -22.23 6.22 -4.05
CA ASP A 48 -22.84 5.15 -3.26
C ASP A 48 -23.00 5.64 -1.82
N SER A 49 -24.25 5.75 -1.37
CA SER A 49 -24.59 6.20 -0.01
C SER A 49 -23.99 5.32 1.10
N SER A 50 -23.65 4.06 0.80
CA SER A 50 -22.98 3.15 1.75
C SER A 50 -21.46 3.38 1.83
N ARG A 51 -20.88 4.09 0.86
CA ARG A 51 -19.43 4.34 0.72
C ARG A 51 -19.16 5.81 0.33
N PRO A 52 -19.45 6.76 1.24
CA PRO A 52 -19.24 8.18 0.97
C PRO A 52 -17.76 8.46 0.68
N GLY A 53 -17.49 9.23 -0.38
CA GLY A 53 -16.13 9.55 -0.82
C GLY A 53 -15.45 8.50 -1.72
N ALA A 54 -16.12 7.40 -2.05
CA ALA A 54 -15.58 6.40 -2.98
C ALA A 54 -15.71 6.79 -4.46
N LYS A 55 -16.43 7.88 -4.79
CA LYS A 55 -16.64 8.32 -6.17
C LYS A 55 -15.38 8.95 -6.76
N PHE A 56 -15.04 8.59 -7.98
CA PHE A 56 -13.91 9.19 -8.71
C PHE A 56 -14.12 10.70 -8.87
N SER A 57 -13.13 11.48 -8.43
CA SER A 57 -13.21 12.94 -8.36
C SER A 57 -11.96 13.59 -8.96
N LYS A 58 -11.93 14.93 -9.04
CA LYS A 58 -10.73 15.67 -9.45
C LYS A 58 -9.56 15.50 -8.47
N ASP A 59 -9.86 15.07 -7.24
CA ASP A 59 -8.89 14.88 -6.17
C ASP A 59 -8.29 13.45 -6.16
N TRP A 60 -8.51 12.66 -7.22
CA TRP A 60 -8.05 11.27 -7.35
C TRP A 60 -6.57 11.08 -7.01
N LEU A 61 -5.70 12.02 -7.37
CA LEU A 61 -4.26 11.95 -7.07
C LEU A 61 -3.99 12.01 -5.55
N SER A 62 -4.89 12.66 -4.80
CA SER A 62 -4.80 12.76 -3.34
C SER A 62 -5.29 11.52 -2.60
N GLU A 63 -6.02 10.66 -3.32
CA GLU A 63 -6.67 9.43 -2.85
C GLU A 63 -5.84 8.18 -3.18
N ILE A 64 -4.68 8.34 -3.81
CA ILE A 64 -3.75 7.24 -4.09
C ILE A 64 -3.03 6.83 -2.81
N ALA A 65 -3.15 5.53 -2.46
CA ALA A 65 -2.30 4.88 -1.48
C ALA A 65 -0.93 4.59 -2.09
N VAL A 66 0.13 4.81 -1.33
CA VAL A 66 1.51 4.56 -1.78
C VAL A 66 2.20 3.68 -0.75
N GLY A 67 2.68 2.52 -1.20
CA GLY A 67 3.56 1.62 -0.49
C GLY A 67 4.98 1.70 -1.06
N ALA A 68 5.97 1.47 -0.23
CA ALA A 68 7.30 1.14 -0.72
C ALA A 68 7.97 0.12 0.17
N GLY A 69 8.92 -0.60 -0.40
CA GLY A 69 9.66 -1.61 0.31
C GLY A 69 11.02 -1.91 -0.29
N LEU A 70 11.76 -2.69 0.49
CA LEU A 70 13.07 -3.21 0.17
C LEU A 70 12.99 -4.72 0.18
N GLY A 71 13.49 -5.33 -0.88
CA GLY A 71 13.64 -6.77 -1.02
C GLY A 71 15.12 -7.16 -0.98
N LEU A 72 15.41 -8.26 -0.32
CA LEU A 72 16.71 -8.90 -0.32
C LEU A 72 16.51 -10.38 -0.70
N ARG A 73 17.27 -10.83 -1.69
CA ARG A 73 17.26 -12.21 -2.17
C ARG A 73 18.67 -12.78 -2.10
N LEU A 74 18.81 -13.89 -1.39
CA LEU A 74 20.03 -14.69 -1.36
C LEU A 74 19.83 -15.96 -2.19
N ASP A 75 20.63 -16.13 -3.23
CA ASP A 75 20.61 -17.32 -4.10
C ASP A 75 21.78 -18.25 -3.76
N PHE A 76 21.46 -19.39 -3.12
CA PHE A 76 22.40 -20.50 -2.89
C PHE A 76 22.08 -21.66 -3.84
N ASN A 77 23.07 -22.52 -4.12
CA ASN A 77 22.94 -23.61 -5.11
C ASN A 77 21.77 -24.58 -4.88
N ILE A 78 21.28 -24.71 -3.65
CA ILE A 78 20.21 -25.65 -3.26
C ILE A 78 18.99 -24.95 -2.62
N LEU A 79 19.10 -23.66 -2.31
CA LEU A 79 18.10 -22.92 -1.53
C LEU A 79 18.14 -21.43 -1.86
N LEU A 80 16.96 -20.81 -1.98
CA LEU A 80 16.82 -19.36 -2.11
C LEU A 80 16.15 -18.79 -0.86
N PHE A 81 16.72 -17.70 -0.33
CA PHE A 81 16.14 -16.97 0.80
C PHE A 81 15.67 -15.60 0.32
N ARG A 82 14.47 -15.19 0.77
CA ARG A 82 13.90 -13.88 0.45
C ARG A 82 13.43 -13.18 1.72
N LEU A 83 13.84 -11.94 1.86
CA LEU A 83 13.38 -11.02 2.89
C LEU A 83 12.85 -9.77 2.19
N ASP A 84 11.54 -9.56 2.25
CA ASP A 84 10.90 -8.34 1.76
C ASP A 84 10.33 -7.59 2.96
N VAL A 85 10.66 -6.31 3.07
CA VAL A 85 10.12 -5.40 4.08
C VAL A 85 9.45 -4.26 3.35
N ALA A 86 8.15 -4.09 3.57
CA ALA A 86 7.37 -3.02 2.97
C ALA A 86 6.71 -2.20 4.07
N MET A 87 6.59 -0.89 3.83
CA MET A 87 5.87 0.02 4.69
C MET A 87 4.92 0.89 3.85
N PRO A 88 3.70 1.17 4.36
CA PRO A 88 2.87 2.16 3.72
C PRO A 88 3.55 3.53 3.91
N ILE A 89 3.74 4.25 2.82
CA ILE A 89 4.24 5.62 2.84
C ILE A 89 3.08 6.60 3.00
N ARG A 90 2.00 6.34 2.26
CA ARG A 90 0.83 7.20 2.20
C ARG A 90 -0.45 6.39 2.28
N VAL A 91 -1.32 6.75 3.22
CA VAL A 91 -2.63 6.11 3.43
C VAL A 91 -3.73 7.18 3.30
N PRO A 92 -4.51 7.19 2.21
CA PRO A 92 -5.43 8.27 1.86
C PRO A 92 -6.68 8.33 2.73
N TYR A 93 -7.02 7.23 3.43
CA TYR A 93 -8.16 7.15 4.35
C TYR A 93 -7.99 8.05 5.60
N TYR A 94 -6.76 8.40 5.99
CA TYR A 94 -6.55 9.32 7.11
C TYR A 94 -6.79 10.78 6.72
N GLU A 95 -7.02 11.61 7.75
CA GLU A 95 -7.08 13.07 7.63
C GLU A 95 -5.83 13.61 6.93
N LYS A 96 -5.96 14.72 6.18
CA LYS A 96 -4.92 15.23 5.27
C LYS A 96 -3.53 15.33 5.92
N ASP A 97 -3.46 15.72 7.19
CA ASP A 97 -2.19 15.88 7.94
C ASP A 97 -1.58 14.55 8.43
N ASN A 98 -2.39 13.49 8.49
CA ASN A 98 -2.04 12.16 8.97
C ASN A 98 -1.90 11.11 7.84
N ARG A 99 -1.99 11.52 6.57
CA ARG A 99 -1.87 10.61 5.43
C ARG A 99 -0.47 10.05 5.25
N TRP A 100 0.56 10.72 5.77
CA TRP A 100 1.96 10.31 5.65
C TRP A 100 2.40 9.55 6.91
N MET A 101 2.83 8.30 6.74
CA MET A 101 3.18 7.46 7.89
C MET A 101 4.46 7.88 8.62
N PHE A 102 5.33 8.67 7.99
CA PHE A 102 6.52 9.22 8.65
C PHE A 102 6.16 10.05 9.90
N ASN A 103 5.05 10.79 9.86
CA ASN A 103 4.58 11.62 10.98
C ASN A 103 4.16 10.74 12.18
N LYS A 104 3.58 9.58 11.90
CA LYS A 104 3.11 8.64 12.94
C LYS A 104 4.28 7.94 13.62
N LEU A 105 5.29 7.50 12.86
CA LEU A 105 6.49 6.88 13.40
C LEU A 105 7.27 7.82 14.33
N ILE A 106 7.43 9.09 13.92
CA ILE A 106 8.13 10.10 14.72
C ILE A 106 7.33 10.49 15.96
N SER A 107 6.00 10.64 15.87
CA SER A 107 5.17 10.95 17.04
C SER A 107 5.16 9.83 18.07
N GLU A 108 5.16 8.57 17.64
CA GLU A 108 5.12 7.40 18.53
C GLU A 108 6.49 7.16 19.20
N THR A 109 7.60 7.44 18.50
CA THR A 109 8.95 7.45 19.11
C THR A 109 9.20 8.67 19.99
N ALA A 110 8.66 9.85 19.68
CA ALA A 110 8.75 11.04 20.54
C ALA A 110 7.99 10.91 21.86
N LEU A 111 6.92 10.10 21.90
CA LEU A 111 6.21 9.77 23.15
C LEU A 111 6.93 8.70 23.99
N GLY A 112 7.83 7.92 23.41
CA GLY A 112 8.60 6.87 24.10
C GLY A 112 9.89 7.35 24.79
N VAL A 113 10.33 8.60 24.57
CA VAL A 113 11.57 9.17 25.13
C VAL A 113 11.30 10.46 25.93
N GLY A 114 10.07 10.64 26.41
CA GLY A 114 9.71 11.71 27.35
C GLY A 114 9.90 11.27 28.81
N ILE A 115 11.05 11.63 29.39
CA ILE A 115 11.33 11.87 30.83
C ILE A 115 10.34 11.22 31.83
N ILE A 116 10.83 10.20 32.56
CA ILE A 116 10.53 9.99 33.98
C ILE A 116 11.81 10.31 34.75
#